data_AF-A0A0A9YPT0-F1
#
_entry.id   AF-A0A0A9YPT0-F1
#
_cell.length_a   1.000
_cell.length_b   1.000
_cell.length_c   1.000
_cell.angle_alpha   90.00
_cell.angle_beta   90.00
_cell.angle_gamma   90.00
#
_symmetry.space_group_name_H-M   'P 1'
#
loop_
_entity.id
_entity.type
_entity.pdbx_description
1 polymer ?
#
loop_
_entity_poly.entity_id
_entity_poly.type
_entity_poly.pdbx_seq_one_letter_code
_entity_poly.pdbx_strand_id
1 'polypeptide(L)'
;KMLSFISAYVEQEDVFLGNLTVMEHMEFAAKVVMSRGTRNKTRRDRVDDLLDDLNLTKCQDTRIGIAGKKKGISGGEKKRLAFATGLLNNPPLLFCDEPTSGLDSFMSRNVVTMMKRLATQGRTIITTIHQPSSEIYYLFDKVMFLSEGKVAFLGTPQDAQNFFASVGAPCPENYNPADYFITRLATKYEDREPGAQPQMQFLQSVIDNYAKSRYFKRVMDDIEESKQMMENRKMRLSFRMDMTKHLRYQQSWFGQFKALLKRSFLDTMKSRELVTWKFVQTIVVAFLFGILYWNQDNDQDSVMNINGAIFISVVNLCL
;
A
#
# COMPACT_ATOMS: atom_id res chain seq x y z
N LYS A 1 14.54 0.36 -12.10
CA LYS A 1 15.45 -0.01 -10.97
C LYS A 1 15.77 1.17 -10.06
N MET A 2 16.09 2.38 -10.55
CA MET A 2 16.40 3.53 -9.66
C MET A 2 15.20 4.00 -8.83
N LEU A 3 14.02 4.12 -9.47
CA LEU A 3 12.79 4.58 -8.83
C LEU A 3 12.44 3.78 -7.57
N SER A 4 12.52 2.45 -7.63
CA SER A 4 12.20 1.56 -6.51
C SER A 4 13.09 1.72 -5.28
N PHE A 5 14.23 2.42 -5.36
CA PHE A 5 15.08 2.68 -4.19
C PHE A 5 14.78 4.03 -3.51
N ILE A 6 14.23 4.99 -4.25
CA ILE A 6 13.89 6.33 -3.74
C ILE A 6 12.39 6.49 -3.47
N SER A 7 11.58 5.53 -3.87
CA SER A 7 10.15 5.56 -3.67
C SER A 7 9.65 4.40 -2.83
N ALA A 8 8.57 4.63 -2.09
CA ALA A 8 7.70 3.57 -1.60
C ALA A 8 6.35 3.63 -2.32
N TYR A 9 5.69 2.47 -2.39
CA TYR A 9 4.35 2.32 -2.96
C TYR A 9 3.41 1.80 -1.87
N VAL A 10 2.32 2.51 -1.62
CA VAL A 10 1.23 2.09 -0.75
C VAL A 10 0.10 1.64 -1.66
N GLU A 11 -0.18 0.34 -1.65
CA GLU A 11 -1.22 -0.29 -2.46
C GLU A 11 -2.62 0.11 -2.00
N GLN A 12 -3.63 -0.08 -2.85
CA GLN A 12 -5.03 0.15 -2.50
C GLN A 12 -5.50 -0.82 -1.41
N GLU A 13 -5.27 -2.12 -1.62
CA GLU A 13 -5.58 -3.17 -0.64
C GLU A 13 -4.37 -3.46 0.25
N ASP A 14 -4.56 -3.34 1.56
CA ASP A 14 -3.47 -3.58 2.50
C ASP A 14 -3.40 -5.08 2.88
N VAL A 15 -2.46 -5.81 2.26
CA VAL A 15 -2.26 -7.25 2.50
C VAL A 15 -1.36 -7.48 3.72
N PHE A 16 -1.98 -7.61 4.89
CA PHE A 16 -1.28 -7.92 6.15
C PHE A 16 -1.56 -9.34 6.66
N LEU A 17 -0.60 -9.89 7.42
CA LEU A 17 -0.81 -11.11 8.22
C LEU A 17 -1.63 -10.77 9.46
N GLY A 18 -2.92 -11.12 9.44
CA GLY A 18 -3.87 -10.68 10.46
C GLY A 18 -3.64 -11.23 11.87
N ASN A 19 -2.86 -12.30 12.06
CA ASN A 19 -2.59 -12.84 13.41
C ASN A 19 -1.45 -12.10 14.14
N LEU A 20 -0.63 -11.33 13.41
CA LEU A 20 0.45 -10.53 14.00
C LEU A 20 -0.09 -9.24 14.63
N THR A 21 0.63 -8.70 15.61
CA THR A 21 0.37 -7.35 16.10
C THR A 21 0.98 -6.30 15.18
N VAL A 22 0.51 -5.06 15.30
CA VAL A 22 1.08 -3.89 14.61
C VAL A 22 2.60 -3.81 14.85
N MET A 23 3.02 -3.96 16.10
CA MET A 23 4.43 -3.92 16.49
C MET A 23 5.24 -5.05 15.85
N GLU A 24 4.74 -6.29 15.90
CA GLU A 24 5.45 -7.44 15.33
C GLU A 24 5.62 -7.32 13.81
N HIS A 25 4.59 -6.82 13.13
CA HIS A 25 4.66 -6.54 11.69
C HIS A 25 5.71 -5.47 11.41
N MET A 26 5.71 -4.36 12.16
CA MET A 26 6.68 -3.28 11.98
C MET A 26 8.11 -3.72 12.28
N GLU A 27 8.35 -4.50 13.33
CA GLU A 27 9.68 -5.05 13.63
C GLU A 27 10.17 -5.99 12.53
N PHE A 28 9.29 -6.85 12.02
CA PHE A 28 9.61 -7.72 10.91
C PHE A 28 9.95 -6.90 9.66
N ALA A 29 9.09 -5.95 9.30
CA ALA A 29 9.28 -5.10 8.13
C ALA A 29 10.58 -4.29 8.26
N ALA A 30 10.83 -3.66 9.41
CA ALA A 30 12.08 -2.93 9.68
C ALA A 30 13.31 -3.81 9.52
N LYS A 31 13.24 -5.06 9.99
CA LYS A 31 14.34 -6.01 9.86
C LYS A 31 14.65 -6.37 8.42
N VAL A 32 13.65 -6.49 7.56
CA VAL A 32 13.80 -6.89 6.14
C VAL A 32 14.16 -5.70 5.24
N VAL A 33 13.53 -4.56 5.49
CA VAL A 33 13.56 -3.37 4.64
C VAL A 33 14.75 -2.47 4.95
N MET A 34 15.16 -2.34 6.22
CA MET A 34 16.28 -1.49 6.61
C MET A 34 17.62 -2.19 6.39
N SER A 35 18.68 -1.41 6.14
CA SER A 35 20.02 -1.90 5.83
C SER A 35 20.61 -2.84 6.90
N ARG A 36 21.48 -3.77 6.47
CA ARG A 36 22.17 -4.74 7.35
C ARG A 36 22.95 -4.07 8.47
N GLY A 37 23.62 -2.95 8.16
CA GLY A 37 24.48 -2.22 9.11
C GLY A 37 23.72 -1.48 10.21
N THR A 38 22.40 -1.35 10.10
CA THR A 38 21.59 -0.68 11.12
C THR A 38 21.52 -1.54 12.39
N ARG A 39 21.93 -0.96 13.53
CA ARG A 39 21.84 -1.61 14.84
C ARG A 39 20.38 -1.89 15.19
N ASN A 40 20.11 -3.00 15.89
CA ASN A 40 18.74 -3.36 16.29
C ASN A 40 18.06 -2.26 17.12
N LYS A 41 18.81 -1.55 17.97
CA LYS A 41 18.30 -0.39 18.71
C LYS A 41 17.78 0.69 17.76
N THR A 42 18.58 1.12 16.80
CA THR A 42 18.18 2.13 15.79
C THR A 42 17.00 1.67 14.94
N ARG A 43 16.89 0.37 14.62
CA ARG A 43 15.69 -0.15 13.94
C ARG A 43 14.45 0.00 14.81
N ARG A 44 14.59 -0.30 16.10
CA ARG A 44 13.51 -0.23 17.08
C ARG A 44 13.09 1.22 17.33
N ASP A 45 14.04 2.11 17.57
CA ASP A 45 13.80 3.56 17.70
C ASP A 45 13.02 4.08 16.48
N ARG A 46 13.44 3.69 15.25
CA ARG A 46 12.74 4.07 14.01
C ARG A 46 11.31 3.54 13.93
N VAL A 47 11.06 2.32 14.42
CA VAL A 47 9.70 1.75 14.47
C VAL A 47 8.85 2.53 15.47
N ASP A 48 9.38 2.79 16.66
CA ASP A 48 8.66 3.51 17.70
C ASP A 48 8.33 4.95 17.25
N ASP A 49 9.29 5.66 16.62
CA ASP A 49 9.07 6.98 16.02
C ASP A 49 7.94 6.97 14.98
N LEU A 50 7.91 5.97 14.09
CA LEU A 50 6.89 5.87 13.05
C LEU A 50 5.51 5.52 13.61
N LEU A 51 5.46 4.70 14.66
CA LEU A 51 4.20 4.38 15.33
C LEU A 51 3.64 5.60 16.06
N ASP A 52 4.51 6.41 16.67
CA ASP A 52 4.11 7.66 17.32
C ASP A 52 3.66 8.71 16.30
N ASP A 53 4.49 8.96 15.28
CA ASP A 53 4.18 9.88 14.19
C ASP A 53 2.80 9.56 13.61
N LEU A 54 2.50 8.28 13.37
CA LEU A 54 1.27 7.86 12.71
C LEU A 54 0.12 7.54 13.67
N ASN A 55 0.23 7.91 14.95
CA ASN A 55 -0.80 7.69 15.96
C ASN A 55 -1.24 6.21 16.05
N LEU A 56 -0.28 5.30 15.99
CA LEU A 56 -0.48 3.84 16.10
C LEU A 56 0.00 3.29 17.45
N THR A 57 0.62 4.12 18.30
CA THR A 57 1.14 3.71 19.63
C THR A 57 0.08 3.00 20.49
N LYS A 58 -1.18 3.49 20.47
CA LYS A 58 -2.28 2.89 21.23
C LYS A 58 -2.66 1.48 20.76
N CYS A 59 -2.49 1.18 19.47
CA CYS A 59 -2.84 -0.11 18.88
C CYS A 59 -1.62 -0.98 18.55
N GLN A 60 -0.43 -0.62 19.02
CA GLN A 60 0.83 -1.30 18.69
C GLN A 60 0.83 -2.80 19.07
N ASP A 61 0.22 -3.15 20.21
CA ASP A 61 0.11 -4.53 20.70
C ASP A 61 -1.20 -5.21 20.28
N THR A 62 -2.02 -4.51 19.49
CA THR A 62 -3.28 -5.05 18.95
C THR A 62 -2.99 -5.84 17.67
N ARG A 63 -3.72 -6.96 17.49
CA ARG A 63 -3.63 -7.76 16.26
C ARG A 63 -4.19 -6.98 15.07
N ILE A 64 -3.55 -7.13 13.91
CA ILE A 64 -3.99 -6.46 12.68
C ILE A 64 -5.39 -6.96 12.24
N GLY A 65 -5.69 -8.22 12.50
CA GLY A 65 -6.99 -8.83 12.20
C GLY A 65 -7.16 -9.26 10.75
N ILE A 66 -8.14 -10.13 10.53
CA ILE A 66 -8.49 -10.70 9.22
C ILE A 66 -9.91 -10.24 8.93
N ALA A 67 -10.10 -9.51 7.82
CA ALA A 67 -11.41 -8.98 7.44
C ALA A 67 -12.45 -10.12 7.39
N GLY A 68 -13.61 -9.90 8.04
CA GLY A 68 -14.70 -10.87 8.11
C GLY A 68 -14.46 -12.12 8.96
N LYS A 69 -13.24 -12.35 9.49
CA LYS A 69 -12.91 -13.55 10.30
C LYS A 69 -12.48 -13.22 11.71
N LYS A 70 -11.59 -12.24 11.88
CA LYS A 70 -10.99 -11.88 13.18
C LYS A 70 -10.93 -10.38 13.33
N LYS A 71 -11.58 -9.87 14.39
CA LYS A 71 -11.49 -8.45 14.76
C LYS A 71 -10.03 -8.07 15.03
N GLY A 72 -9.63 -6.90 14.53
CA GLY A 72 -8.31 -6.32 14.74
C GLY A 72 -8.41 -4.80 14.77
N ILE A 73 -7.35 -4.13 14.31
CA ILE A 73 -7.33 -2.68 14.15
C ILE A 73 -8.37 -2.19 13.12
N SER A 74 -8.77 -0.93 13.24
CA SER A 74 -9.71 -0.28 12.31
C SER A 74 -9.12 -0.13 10.91
N GLY A 75 -9.97 0.12 9.90
CA GLY A 75 -9.53 0.36 8.53
C GLY A 75 -8.56 1.54 8.40
N GLY A 76 -8.84 2.65 9.10
CA GLY A 76 -7.96 3.82 9.11
C GLY A 76 -6.60 3.53 9.78
N GLU A 77 -6.58 2.77 10.88
CA GLU A 77 -5.33 2.33 11.51
C GLU A 77 -4.54 1.37 10.60
N LYS A 78 -5.23 0.45 9.92
CA LYS A 78 -4.61 -0.45 8.95
C LYS A 78 -3.96 0.34 7.81
N LYS A 79 -4.61 1.39 7.32
CA LYS A 79 -4.03 2.25 6.29
C LYS A 79 -2.81 2.99 6.80
N ARG A 80 -2.88 3.58 8.00
CA ARG A 80 -1.71 4.22 8.64
C ARG A 80 -0.56 3.24 8.86
N LEU A 81 -0.83 1.96 9.14
CA LEU A 81 0.20 0.92 9.22
C LEU A 81 0.87 0.64 7.86
N ALA A 82 0.13 0.70 6.76
CA ALA A 82 0.70 0.58 5.42
C ALA A 82 1.65 1.74 5.11
N PHE A 83 1.25 2.96 5.45
CA PHE A 83 2.14 4.13 5.41
C PHE A 83 3.38 3.94 6.31
N ALA A 84 3.21 3.49 7.56
CA ALA A 84 4.31 3.23 8.48
C ALA A 84 5.35 2.27 7.87
N THR A 85 4.85 1.19 7.26
CA THR A 85 5.66 0.17 6.59
C THR A 85 6.45 0.77 5.42
N GLY A 86 5.81 1.59 4.57
CA GLY A 86 6.47 2.26 3.45
C GLY A 86 7.53 3.29 3.88
N LEU A 87 7.38 3.89 5.06
CA LEU A 87 8.24 4.95 5.58
C LEU A 87 9.45 4.46 6.39
N LEU A 88 9.61 3.16 6.58
CA LEU A 88 10.73 2.57 7.31
C LEU A 88 12.11 3.02 6.79
N ASN A 89 12.26 3.10 5.47
CA ASN A 89 13.49 3.56 4.81
C ASN A 89 13.55 5.07 4.56
N ASN A 90 12.58 5.82 5.08
CA ASN A 90 12.44 7.26 4.88
C ASN A 90 12.58 7.67 3.39
N PRO A 91 11.76 7.12 2.49
CA PRO A 91 11.84 7.45 1.07
C PRO A 91 11.46 8.92 0.84
N PRO A 92 12.16 9.65 -0.04
CA PRO A 92 11.78 11.01 -0.42
C PRO A 92 10.51 11.05 -1.27
N LEU A 93 10.16 9.97 -1.97
CA LEU A 93 8.98 9.87 -2.85
C LEU A 93 8.02 8.78 -2.34
N LEU A 94 6.73 9.08 -2.29
CA LEU A 94 5.70 8.13 -1.89
C LEU A 94 4.58 8.12 -2.93
N PHE A 95 4.26 6.93 -3.44
CA PHE A 95 3.10 6.70 -4.29
C PHE A 95 2.00 6.03 -3.44
N CYS A 96 0.79 6.56 -3.49
CA CYS A 96 -0.35 6.04 -2.72
C CYS A 96 -1.54 5.80 -3.64
N ASP A 97 -1.93 4.54 -3.78
CA ASP A 97 -3.05 4.16 -4.62
C ASP A 97 -4.34 4.15 -3.79
N GLU A 98 -5.28 5.01 -4.14
CA GLU A 98 -6.58 5.22 -3.49
C GLU A 98 -6.56 5.08 -1.96
N PRO A 99 -5.77 5.90 -1.23
CA PRO A 99 -5.52 5.67 0.19
C PRO A 99 -6.76 5.92 1.08
N THR A 100 -7.81 6.52 0.53
CA THR A 100 -9.08 6.78 1.22
C THR A 100 -10.16 5.76 0.89
N SER A 101 -9.88 4.79 0.01
CA SER A 101 -10.86 3.78 -0.39
C SER A 101 -11.27 2.90 0.80
N GLY A 102 -12.57 2.66 0.95
CA GLY A 102 -13.14 1.88 2.06
C GLY A 102 -13.09 2.56 3.44
N LEU A 103 -12.71 3.84 3.51
CA LEU A 103 -12.75 4.64 4.74
C LEU A 103 -13.97 5.56 4.76
N ASP A 104 -14.49 5.85 5.96
CA ASP A 104 -15.47 6.93 6.12
C ASP A 104 -14.83 8.31 5.89
N SER A 105 -15.65 9.36 5.85
CA SER A 105 -15.20 10.73 5.57
C SER A 105 -14.21 11.26 6.61
N PHE A 106 -14.40 10.94 7.89
CA PHE A 106 -13.55 11.39 8.98
C PHE A 106 -12.17 10.70 8.94
N MET A 107 -12.14 9.38 8.74
CA MET A 107 -10.92 8.60 8.62
C MET A 107 -10.14 8.97 7.36
N SER A 108 -10.84 9.21 6.24
CA SER A 108 -10.24 9.72 5.00
C SER A 108 -9.53 11.05 5.21
N ARG A 109 -10.19 12.01 5.87
CA ARG A 109 -9.59 13.31 6.21
C ARG A 109 -8.36 13.14 7.09
N ASN A 110 -8.39 12.25 8.07
CA ASN A 110 -7.24 11.98 8.95
C ASN A 110 -6.04 11.42 8.17
N VAL A 111 -6.29 10.49 7.23
CA VAL A 111 -5.23 9.94 6.36
C VAL A 111 -4.63 11.03 5.48
N VAL A 112 -5.45 11.84 4.81
CA VAL A 112 -4.96 12.92 3.93
C VAL A 112 -4.22 14.01 4.72
N THR A 113 -4.68 14.36 5.92
CA THR A 113 -3.99 15.31 6.80
C THR A 113 -2.63 14.78 7.23
N MET A 114 -2.56 13.48 7.53
CA MET A 114 -1.30 12.81 7.83
C MET A 114 -0.35 12.84 6.60
N MET A 115 -0.84 12.56 5.40
CA MET A 115 -0.06 12.70 4.15
C MET A 115 0.44 14.14 3.97
N LYS A 116 -0.42 15.14 4.19
CA LYS A 116 -0.04 16.56 4.13
C LYS A 116 1.12 16.88 5.07
N ARG A 117 1.06 16.40 6.31
CA ARG A 117 2.15 16.58 7.29
C ARG A 117 3.44 15.88 6.85
N LEU A 118 3.36 14.70 6.25
CA LEU A 118 4.56 14.04 5.71
C LEU A 118 5.15 14.84 4.53
N ALA A 119 4.30 15.46 3.71
CA ALA A 119 4.74 16.30 2.61
C ALA A 119 5.45 17.58 3.11
N THR A 120 4.92 18.22 4.16
CA THR A 120 5.58 19.40 4.78
C THR A 120 6.91 19.07 5.45
N GLN A 121 7.14 17.80 5.83
CA GLN A 121 8.45 17.31 6.29
C GLN A 121 9.47 17.10 5.15
N GLY A 122 9.14 17.48 3.91
CA GLY A 122 10.05 17.43 2.76
C GLY A 122 9.93 16.18 1.90
N ARG A 123 8.81 15.43 1.99
CA ARG A 123 8.53 14.29 1.11
C ARG A 123 7.64 14.71 -0.06
N THR A 124 7.85 14.11 -1.22
CA THR A 124 6.92 14.21 -2.35
C THR A 124 5.94 13.05 -2.29
N ILE A 125 4.64 13.36 -2.30
CA ILE A 125 3.58 12.34 -2.27
C ILE A 125 2.72 12.49 -3.52
N ILE A 126 2.55 11.39 -4.25
CA ILE A 126 1.69 11.28 -5.41
C ILE A 126 0.60 10.28 -5.06
N THR A 127 -0.66 10.66 -5.25
CA THR A 127 -1.78 9.80 -4.88
C THR A 127 -2.92 9.86 -5.89
N THR A 128 -3.59 8.74 -6.09
CA THR A 128 -4.88 8.63 -6.77
C THR A 128 -5.99 8.68 -5.72
N ILE A 129 -7.07 9.42 -5.97
CA ILE A 129 -8.23 9.44 -5.08
C ILE A 129 -9.49 9.43 -5.92
N HIS A 130 -10.36 8.46 -5.63
CA HIS A 130 -11.70 8.40 -6.19
C HIS A 130 -12.62 9.35 -5.41
N GLN A 131 -13.13 10.39 -6.09
CA GLN A 131 -14.16 11.32 -5.58
C GLN A 131 -13.90 11.84 -4.14
N PRO A 132 -12.85 12.66 -3.90
CA PRO A 132 -12.61 13.25 -2.59
C PRO A 132 -13.76 14.19 -2.19
N SER A 133 -14.04 14.30 -0.89
CA SER A 133 -14.92 15.37 -0.39
C SER A 133 -14.30 16.75 -0.68
N SER A 134 -15.13 17.80 -0.78
CA SER A 134 -14.66 19.17 -1.02
C SER A 134 -13.59 19.61 -0.02
N GLU A 135 -13.75 19.23 1.25
CA GLU A 135 -12.78 19.53 2.30
C GLU A 135 -11.42 18.85 2.05
N ILE A 136 -11.42 17.59 1.64
CA ILE A 136 -10.20 16.85 1.30
C ILE A 136 -9.55 17.42 0.03
N TYR A 137 -10.35 17.79 -0.96
CA TYR A 137 -9.88 18.37 -2.23
C TYR A 137 -9.00 19.61 -2.02
N TYR A 138 -9.37 20.49 -1.08
CA TYR A 138 -8.60 21.69 -0.79
C TYR A 138 -7.33 21.46 0.06
N LEU A 139 -7.08 20.24 0.55
CA LEU A 139 -5.82 19.92 1.25
C LEU A 139 -4.65 19.69 0.28
N PHE A 140 -4.93 19.39 -0.99
CA PHE A 140 -3.89 19.11 -1.99
C PHE A 140 -3.16 20.35 -2.46
N ASP A 141 -1.83 20.26 -2.55
CA ASP A 141 -0.98 21.32 -3.11
C ASP A 141 -1.21 21.47 -4.62
N LYS A 142 -1.33 20.34 -5.32
CA LYS A 142 -1.62 20.25 -6.75
C LYS A 142 -2.63 19.14 -7.00
N VAL A 143 -3.53 19.35 -7.95
CA VAL A 143 -4.52 18.39 -8.45
C VAL A 143 -4.29 18.14 -9.93
N MET A 144 -4.38 16.87 -10.33
CA MET A 144 -4.27 16.45 -11.71
C MET A 144 -5.55 15.74 -12.12
N PHE A 145 -6.17 16.20 -13.20
CA PHE A 145 -7.30 15.50 -13.80
C PHE A 145 -6.82 14.78 -15.05
N LEU A 146 -7.09 13.47 -15.11
CA LEU A 146 -6.80 12.61 -16.24
C LEU A 146 -8.10 12.15 -16.88
N SER A 147 -8.14 12.10 -18.21
CA SER A 147 -9.24 11.49 -18.96
C SER A 147 -8.70 10.89 -20.26
N GLU A 148 -9.12 9.65 -20.57
CA GLU A 148 -8.67 8.90 -21.75
C GLU A 148 -7.12 8.87 -21.91
N GLY A 149 -6.40 8.74 -20.78
CA GLY A 149 -4.93 8.71 -20.74
C GLY A 149 -4.23 10.05 -20.98
N LYS A 150 -4.99 11.15 -21.13
CA LYS A 150 -4.47 12.51 -21.34
C LYS A 150 -4.66 13.38 -20.11
N VAL A 151 -3.76 14.34 -19.91
CA VAL A 151 -3.87 15.34 -18.84
C VAL A 151 -4.85 16.42 -19.27
N ALA A 152 -6.00 16.47 -18.58
CA ALA A 152 -6.99 17.53 -18.79
C ALA A 152 -6.60 18.81 -18.04
N PHE A 153 -5.96 18.68 -16.87
CA PHE A 153 -5.47 19.81 -16.08
C PHE A 153 -4.45 19.35 -15.03
N LEU A 154 -3.45 20.19 -14.73
CA LEU A 154 -2.57 20.07 -13.57
C LEU A 154 -2.25 21.46 -13.00
N GLY A 155 -2.51 21.65 -11.70
CA GLY A 155 -2.30 22.94 -11.02
C GLY A 155 -2.86 22.92 -9.60
N THR A 156 -3.00 24.09 -8.96
CA THR A 156 -3.64 24.16 -7.63
C THR A 156 -5.17 23.94 -7.72
N PRO A 157 -5.85 23.58 -6.61
CA PRO A 157 -7.32 23.51 -6.57
C PRO A 157 -8.02 24.80 -7.04
N GLN A 158 -7.43 25.97 -6.74
CA GLN A 158 -7.97 27.26 -7.18
C GLN A 158 -7.71 27.50 -8.67
N ASP A 159 -6.54 27.14 -9.18
CA ASP A 159 -6.22 27.23 -10.60
C ASP A 159 -7.17 26.35 -11.43
N ALA A 160 -7.55 25.17 -10.92
CA ALA A 160 -8.52 24.28 -11.57
C ALA A 160 -9.86 24.99 -11.78
N GLN A 161 -10.42 25.61 -10.74
CA GLN A 161 -11.68 26.35 -10.84
C GLN A 161 -11.62 27.46 -11.88
N ASN A 162 -10.53 28.25 -11.86
CA ASN A 162 -10.33 29.34 -12.81
C ASN A 162 -10.19 28.82 -14.25
N PHE A 163 -9.48 27.70 -14.44
CA PHE A 163 -9.31 27.07 -15.74
C PHE A 163 -10.63 26.54 -16.28
N PHE A 164 -11.36 25.74 -15.50
CA PHE A 164 -12.63 25.16 -15.93
C PHE A 164 -13.71 26.23 -16.20
N ALA A 165 -13.72 27.33 -15.44
CA ALA A 165 -14.55 28.49 -15.76
C ALA A 165 -14.19 29.12 -17.12
N SER A 166 -12.90 29.22 -17.45
CA SER A 166 -12.45 29.81 -18.73
C SER A 166 -12.81 28.98 -19.97
N VAL A 167 -13.01 27.67 -19.82
CA VAL A 167 -13.44 26.76 -20.89
C VAL A 167 -14.96 26.52 -20.89
N GLY A 168 -15.73 27.36 -20.17
CA GLY A 168 -17.19 27.32 -20.14
C GLY A 168 -17.80 26.27 -19.22
N ALA A 169 -17.05 25.76 -18.24
CA ALA A 169 -17.50 24.80 -17.24
C ALA A 169 -17.22 25.28 -15.80
N PRO A 170 -17.76 26.44 -15.36
CA PRO A 170 -17.60 26.89 -13.98
C PRO A 170 -18.30 25.93 -13.01
N CYS A 171 -17.62 25.57 -11.92
CA CYS A 171 -18.22 24.76 -10.85
C CYS A 171 -19.26 25.62 -10.09
N PRO A 172 -20.50 25.14 -9.90
CA PRO A 172 -21.48 25.81 -9.04
C PRO A 172 -21.02 25.85 -7.58
N GLU A 173 -21.41 26.88 -6.82
CA GLU A 173 -20.97 27.08 -5.42
C GLU A 173 -21.35 25.93 -4.49
N ASN A 174 -22.53 25.32 -4.69
CA ASN A 174 -23.04 24.23 -3.85
C ASN A 174 -22.62 22.84 -4.34
N TYR A 175 -21.63 22.75 -5.23
CA TYR A 175 -21.17 21.49 -5.78
C TYR A 175 -19.74 21.18 -5.36
N ASN A 176 -19.42 19.90 -5.19
CA ASN A 176 -18.05 19.48 -4.92
C ASN A 176 -17.19 19.65 -6.19
N PRO A 177 -16.15 20.52 -6.18
CA PRO A 177 -15.36 20.78 -7.38
C PRO A 177 -14.72 19.52 -7.97
N ALA A 178 -14.23 18.61 -7.12
CA ALA A 178 -13.60 17.38 -7.59
C ALA A 178 -14.61 16.51 -8.35
N ASP A 179 -15.79 16.31 -7.77
CA ASP A 179 -16.85 15.51 -8.38
C ASP A 179 -17.42 16.15 -9.64
N TYR A 180 -17.57 17.49 -9.65
CA TYR A 180 -18.02 18.24 -10.82
C TYR A 180 -17.07 18.05 -12.00
N PHE A 181 -15.77 18.29 -11.79
CA PHE A 181 -14.78 18.19 -12.85
C PHE A 181 -14.59 16.75 -13.32
N ILE A 182 -14.55 15.77 -12.42
CA ILE A 182 -14.49 14.35 -12.77
C ILE A 182 -15.70 13.96 -13.63
N THR A 183 -16.92 14.28 -13.18
CA THR A 183 -18.15 13.98 -13.92
C THR A 183 -18.16 14.64 -15.30
N ARG A 184 -17.65 15.87 -15.41
CA ARG A 184 -17.58 16.59 -16.69
C ARG A 184 -16.53 16.01 -17.65
N LEU A 185 -15.47 15.42 -17.12
CA LEU A 185 -14.40 14.78 -17.88
C LEU A 185 -14.64 13.28 -18.13
N ALA A 186 -15.62 12.67 -17.47
CA ALA A 186 -15.98 11.28 -17.64
C ALA A 186 -16.65 11.06 -19.01
N THR A 187 -16.13 10.09 -19.75
CA THR A 187 -16.73 9.55 -20.97
C THR A 187 -17.71 8.45 -20.57
N LYS A 188 -19.01 8.58 -20.88
CA LYS A 188 -19.92 7.45 -20.66
C LYS A 188 -19.65 6.37 -21.72
N TYR A 189 -19.85 5.11 -21.37
CA TYR A 189 -19.75 4.02 -22.34
C TYR A 189 -20.79 4.14 -23.48
N GLU A 190 -21.96 4.70 -23.17
CA GLU A 190 -23.01 5.05 -24.14
C GLU A 190 -22.60 6.21 -25.06
N ASP A 191 -21.59 6.99 -24.70
CA ASP A 191 -21.10 8.12 -25.49
C ASP A 191 -20.17 7.71 -26.65
N ARG A 192 -20.06 6.40 -26.94
CA ARG A 192 -19.35 5.85 -28.10
C ARG A 192 -20.29 5.59 -29.29
N GLU A 193 -21.59 5.77 -29.11
CA GLU A 193 -22.60 5.77 -30.16
C GLU A 193 -22.53 7.07 -31.00
N PRO A 194 -22.94 7.08 -32.28
CA PRO A 194 -22.78 8.20 -33.20
C PRO A 194 -23.41 9.55 -32.78
N GLY A 195 -24.24 9.57 -31.72
CA GLY A 195 -24.96 10.75 -31.20
C GLY A 195 -24.29 11.49 -30.03
N ALA A 196 -23.19 10.98 -29.47
CA ALA A 196 -22.54 11.54 -28.28
C ALA A 196 -21.33 12.46 -28.56
N GLN A 197 -21.30 12.98 -29.79
CA GLN A 197 -20.32 13.93 -30.29
C GLN A 197 -20.05 15.14 -29.37
N PRO A 198 -21.04 15.78 -28.70
CA PRO A 198 -20.78 17.02 -27.98
C PRO A 198 -19.89 16.85 -26.73
N GLN A 199 -19.93 15.69 -26.07
CA GLN A 199 -19.19 15.47 -24.82
C GLN A 199 -17.71 15.13 -25.11
N MET A 200 -17.46 14.32 -26.14
CA MET A 200 -16.10 14.06 -26.61
C MET A 200 -15.44 15.32 -27.21
N GLN A 201 -16.19 16.14 -27.94
CA GLN A 201 -15.72 17.44 -28.43
C GLN A 201 -15.39 18.39 -27.27
N PHE A 202 -16.21 18.41 -26.22
CA PHE A 202 -15.91 19.18 -25.02
C PHE A 202 -14.59 18.71 -24.39
N LEU A 203 -14.42 17.41 -24.17
CA LEU A 203 -13.19 16.84 -23.58
C LEU A 203 -11.95 17.21 -24.41
N GLN A 204 -12.01 17.05 -25.72
CA GLN A 204 -10.90 17.39 -26.60
C GLN A 204 -10.59 18.90 -26.54
N SER A 205 -11.62 19.75 -26.49
CA SER A 205 -11.43 21.19 -26.33
C SER A 205 -10.80 21.57 -24.99
N VAL A 206 -11.14 20.89 -23.89
CA VAL A 206 -10.50 21.09 -22.58
C VAL A 206 -9.01 20.76 -22.66
N ILE A 207 -8.65 19.61 -23.23
CA ILE A 207 -7.25 19.17 -23.35
C ILE A 207 -6.45 20.15 -24.22
N ASP A 208 -7.01 20.58 -25.36
CA ASP A 208 -6.35 21.51 -26.27
C ASP A 208 -6.19 22.91 -25.66
N ASN A 209 -7.20 23.37 -24.91
CA ASN A 209 -7.13 24.63 -24.17
C ASN A 209 -6.12 24.55 -23.02
N TYR A 210 -6.03 23.42 -22.32
CA TYR A 210 -5.04 23.22 -21.27
C TYR A 210 -3.63 23.34 -21.84
N ALA A 211 -3.33 22.67 -22.96
CA ALA A 211 -2.03 22.72 -23.63
C ALA A 211 -1.61 24.16 -24.05
N LYS A 212 -2.58 25.04 -24.35
CA LYS A 212 -2.35 26.46 -24.69
C LYS A 212 -2.38 27.38 -23.48
N SER A 213 -2.79 26.88 -22.32
CA SER A 213 -3.02 27.69 -21.13
C SER A 213 -1.71 28.12 -20.45
N ARG A 214 -1.79 29.20 -19.68
CA ARG A 214 -0.71 29.63 -18.77
C ARG A 214 -0.35 28.57 -17.72
N TYR A 215 -1.29 27.69 -17.37
CA TYR A 215 -1.10 26.65 -16.35
C TYR A 215 -0.16 25.57 -16.88
N PHE A 216 -0.39 25.10 -18.11
CA PHE A 216 0.52 24.15 -18.77
C PHE A 216 1.91 24.75 -18.96
N LYS A 217 1.99 26.01 -19.41
CA LYS A 217 3.28 26.70 -19.55
C LYS A 217 4.05 26.75 -18.22
N ARG A 218 3.40 27.15 -17.12
CA ARG A 218 4.02 27.17 -15.78
C ARG A 218 4.56 25.79 -15.37
N VAL A 219 3.80 24.72 -15.58
CA VAL A 219 4.24 23.36 -15.28
C VAL A 219 5.46 22.97 -16.12
N MET A 220 5.47 23.31 -17.41
CA MET A 220 6.59 23.01 -18.30
C MET A 220 7.84 23.82 -17.92
N ASP A 221 7.67 25.08 -17.53
CA ASP A 221 8.75 25.94 -17.03
C ASP A 221 9.36 25.36 -15.73
N ASP A 222 8.53 24.94 -14.76
CA ASP A 222 8.97 24.28 -13.51
C ASP A 222 9.77 22.99 -13.81
N ILE A 223 9.33 22.19 -14.79
CA ILE A 223 9.99 20.96 -15.21
C ILE A 223 11.35 21.27 -15.83
N GLU A 224 11.43 22.29 -16.67
CA GLU A 224 12.66 22.68 -17.35
C GLU A 224 13.68 23.25 -16.37
N GLU A 225 13.26 24.10 -15.44
CA GLU A 225 14.09 24.60 -14.35
C GLU A 225 14.65 23.44 -13.51
N SER A 226 13.80 22.47 -13.15
CA SER A 226 14.21 21.28 -12.39
C SER A 226 15.24 20.41 -13.15
N LYS A 227 15.10 20.29 -14.48
CA LYS A 227 16.08 19.58 -15.32
C LYS A 227 17.42 20.29 -15.34
N GLN A 228 17.43 21.61 -15.54
CA GLN A 228 18.66 22.41 -15.54
C GLN A 228 19.37 22.35 -14.19
N MET A 229 18.61 22.41 -13.09
CA MET A 229 19.14 22.19 -11.75
C MET A 229 19.81 20.82 -11.59
N MET A 230 19.24 19.75 -12.14
CA MET A 230 19.84 18.40 -12.11
C MET A 230 21.10 18.26 -12.98
N GLU A 231 21.23 19.03 -14.06
CA GLU A 231 22.43 19.00 -14.92
C GLU A 231 23.67 19.58 -14.21
N ASN A 232 23.47 20.46 -13.22
CA ASN A 232 24.56 20.96 -12.39
C ASN A 232 25.29 19.83 -11.65
N ARG A 233 26.56 19.64 -12.00
CA ARG A 233 27.41 18.50 -11.58
C ARG A 233 27.46 18.28 -10.06
N LYS A 234 27.42 19.35 -9.26
CA LYS A 234 27.39 19.28 -7.79
C LYS A 234 26.09 18.67 -7.25
N MET A 235 24.94 19.07 -7.81
CA MET A 235 23.63 18.53 -7.43
C MET A 235 23.46 17.09 -7.92
N ARG A 236 23.96 16.79 -9.12
CA ARG A 236 24.04 15.42 -9.64
C ARG A 236 24.87 14.51 -8.73
N LEU A 237 25.96 15.02 -8.15
CA LEU A 237 26.81 14.27 -7.23
C LEU A 237 26.15 14.06 -5.87
N SER A 238 25.51 15.08 -5.28
CA SER A 238 24.78 14.96 -4.01
C SER A 238 23.60 14.01 -4.13
N PHE A 239 22.81 14.14 -5.20
CA PHE A 239 21.70 13.22 -5.49
C PHE A 239 22.19 11.78 -5.66
N ARG A 240 23.30 11.57 -6.38
CA ARG A 240 23.91 10.24 -6.50
C ARG A 240 24.41 9.70 -5.16
N MET A 241 24.97 10.52 -4.28
CA MET A 241 25.39 10.09 -2.95
C MET A 241 24.21 9.66 -2.08
N ASP A 242 23.14 10.43 -2.02
CA ASP A 242 21.93 10.03 -1.29
C ASP A 242 21.28 8.79 -1.91
N MET A 243 21.24 8.70 -3.25
CA MET A 243 20.84 7.47 -3.95
C MET A 243 21.68 6.25 -3.55
N THR A 244 23.00 6.39 -3.45
CA THR A 244 23.87 5.27 -3.05
C THR A 244 23.67 4.84 -1.60
N LYS A 245 23.22 5.74 -0.71
CA LYS A 245 22.72 5.33 0.61
C LYS A 245 21.48 4.47 0.42
N HIS A 246 20.48 4.94 -0.35
CA HIS A 246 19.22 4.24 -0.67
C HIS A 246 19.37 2.89 -1.40
N LEU A 247 20.49 2.66 -2.08
CA LEU A 247 20.79 1.39 -2.76
C LEU A 247 21.37 0.30 -1.83
N ARG A 248 21.91 0.65 -0.65
CA ARG A 248 22.56 -0.30 0.30
C ARG A 248 21.57 -1.02 1.23
N TYR A 249 20.28 -0.99 0.93
CA TYR A 249 19.22 -1.36 1.87
C TYR A 249 18.86 -2.86 1.88
N GLN A 250 19.57 -3.72 1.15
CA GLN A 250 19.17 -5.12 1.08
C GLN A 250 19.85 -6.00 2.15
N GLN A 251 19.00 -6.65 2.95
CA GLN A 251 19.38 -7.65 3.94
C GLN A 251 20.06 -8.88 3.35
N SER A 252 20.67 -9.65 4.27
CA SER A 252 20.96 -11.08 4.15
C SER A 252 20.04 -11.86 3.21
N TRP A 253 20.49 -12.70 2.27
CA TRP A 253 19.58 -13.79 1.87
C TRP A 253 19.21 -14.62 3.10
N PHE A 254 20.21 -15.00 3.90
CA PHE A 254 20.00 -15.72 5.16
C PHE A 254 19.28 -14.86 6.22
N GLY A 255 19.56 -13.55 6.24
CA GLY A 255 18.87 -12.59 7.10
C GLY A 255 17.37 -12.47 6.79
N GLN A 256 17.02 -12.38 5.51
CA GLN A 256 15.63 -12.39 5.03
C GLN A 256 14.97 -13.72 5.32
N PHE A 257 15.63 -14.84 5.00
CA PHE A 257 15.12 -16.18 5.30
C PHE A 257 14.81 -16.34 6.79
N LYS A 258 15.75 -16.00 7.69
CA LYS A 258 15.53 -16.06 9.15
C LYS A 258 14.40 -15.14 9.61
N ALA A 259 14.26 -13.95 9.02
CA ALA A 259 13.18 -13.03 9.36
C ALA A 259 11.81 -13.57 8.91
N LEU A 260 11.73 -14.11 7.68
CA LEU A 260 10.53 -14.72 7.13
C LEU A 260 10.13 -15.98 7.89
N LEU A 261 11.09 -16.84 8.23
CA LEU A 261 10.87 -18.05 9.03
C LEU A 261 10.34 -17.69 10.43
N LYS A 262 10.96 -16.72 11.11
CA LYS A 262 10.47 -16.22 12.42
C LYS A 262 9.04 -15.70 12.28
N ARG A 263 8.76 -14.88 11.26
CA ARG A 263 7.41 -14.33 11.03
C ARG A 263 6.38 -15.43 10.77
N SER A 264 6.67 -16.37 9.88
CA SER A 264 5.78 -17.48 9.53
C SER A 264 5.51 -18.38 10.73
N PHE A 265 6.54 -18.68 11.53
CA PHE A 265 6.38 -19.43 12.77
C PHE A 265 5.49 -18.70 13.77
N LEU A 266 5.71 -17.39 13.98
CA LEU A 266 4.87 -16.57 14.88
C LEU A 266 3.41 -16.49 14.42
N ASP A 267 3.17 -16.23 13.13
CA ASP A 267 1.81 -16.19 12.57
C ASP A 267 1.09 -17.53 12.76
N THR A 268 1.78 -18.65 12.47
CA THR A 268 1.25 -20.00 12.66
C THR A 268 0.93 -20.28 14.14
N MET A 269 1.87 -20.01 15.05
CA MET A 269 1.65 -20.22 16.49
C MET A 269 0.51 -19.37 17.06
N LYS A 270 0.31 -18.15 16.54
CA LYS A 270 -0.80 -17.27 16.95
C LYS A 270 -2.14 -17.66 16.34
N SER A 271 -2.14 -18.45 15.26
CA SER A 271 -3.33 -19.00 14.64
C SER A 271 -3.90 -20.19 15.44
N ARG A 272 -4.46 -19.90 16.63
CA ARG A 272 -4.95 -20.91 17.57
C ARG A 272 -5.91 -21.93 16.92
N GLU A 273 -6.83 -21.48 16.08
CA GLU A 273 -7.76 -22.35 15.35
C GLU A 273 -7.03 -23.37 14.49
N LEU A 274 -6.08 -22.93 13.66
CA LEU A 274 -5.36 -23.80 12.74
C LEU A 274 -4.50 -24.80 13.50
N VAL A 275 -3.77 -24.35 14.53
CA VAL A 275 -2.95 -25.23 15.38
C VAL A 275 -3.82 -26.25 16.11
N THR A 276 -4.95 -25.81 16.66
CA THR A 276 -5.88 -26.69 17.40
C THR A 276 -6.48 -27.74 16.46
N TRP A 277 -6.98 -27.34 15.29
CA TRP A 277 -7.57 -28.28 14.32
C TRP A 277 -6.56 -29.27 13.77
N LYS A 278 -5.34 -28.81 13.45
CA LYS A 278 -4.26 -29.73 13.05
C LYS A 278 -3.93 -30.73 14.17
N PHE A 279 -3.81 -30.26 15.41
CA PHE A 279 -3.52 -31.12 16.54
C PHE A 279 -4.61 -32.17 16.80
N VAL A 280 -5.88 -31.74 16.77
CA VAL A 280 -7.04 -32.64 16.91
C VAL A 280 -7.09 -33.65 15.77
N GLN A 281 -6.92 -33.20 14.53
CA GLN A 281 -6.86 -34.07 13.35
C GLN A 281 -5.76 -35.13 13.52
N THR A 282 -4.56 -34.74 13.93
CA THR A 282 -3.45 -35.69 14.15
C THR A 282 -3.79 -36.72 15.22
N ILE A 283 -4.41 -36.31 16.34
CA ILE A 283 -4.82 -37.24 17.40
C ILE A 283 -5.89 -38.22 16.89
N VAL A 284 -6.91 -37.72 16.18
CA VAL A 284 -7.99 -38.57 15.65
C VAL A 284 -7.43 -39.59 14.67
N VAL A 285 -6.56 -39.16 13.74
CA VAL A 285 -5.92 -40.06 12.80
C VAL A 285 -5.06 -41.08 13.56
N ALA A 286 -4.20 -40.65 14.48
CA ALA A 286 -3.37 -41.55 15.28
C ALA A 286 -4.20 -42.59 16.07
N PHE A 287 -5.35 -42.18 16.61
CA PHE A 287 -6.28 -43.06 17.31
C PHE A 287 -6.94 -44.08 16.38
N LEU A 288 -7.39 -43.65 15.20
CA LEU A 288 -7.94 -44.55 14.17
C LEU A 288 -6.91 -45.58 13.71
N PHE A 289 -5.66 -45.15 13.48
CA PHE A 289 -4.55 -46.05 13.19
C PHE A 289 -4.30 -47.03 14.32
N GLY A 290 -4.30 -46.56 15.57
CA GLY A 290 -4.12 -47.38 16.76
C GLY A 290 -5.20 -48.46 16.88
N ILE A 291 -6.47 -48.15 16.59
CA ILE A 291 -7.56 -49.13 16.58
C ILE A 291 -7.42 -50.11 15.42
N LEU A 292 -7.19 -49.61 14.21
CA LEU A 292 -7.21 -50.44 12.99
C LEU A 292 -6.08 -51.48 12.98
N TYR A 293 -4.92 -51.12 13.54
CA TYR A 293 -3.76 -52.00 13.66
C TYR A 293 -3.53 -52.48 15.09
N TRP A 294 -4.58 -52.48 15.92
CA TRP A 294 -4.48 -52.92 17.31
C TRP A 294 -4.12 -54.41 17.38
N ASN A 295 -3.14 -54.75 18.23
CA ASN A 295 -2.81 -56.12 18.63
C ASN A 295 -2.70 -57.13 17.48
N GLN A 296 -1.86 -56.84 16.48
CA GLN A 296 -1.57 -57.74 15.37
C GLN A 296 -0.72 -58.94 15.84
N ASP A 297 -1.08 -60.14 15.41
CA ASP A 297 -0.30 -61.36 15.67
C ASP A 297 0.98 -61.41 14.82
N ASN A 298 1.98 -62.21 15.20
CA ASN A 298 3.23 -62.35 14.43
C ASN A 298 3.07 -63.34 13.27
N ASP A 299 2.24 -62.99 12.28
CA ASP A 299 1.96 -63.83 11.11
C ASP A 299 2.26 -63.12 9.77
N GLN A 300 2.32 -63.87 8.67
CA GLN A 300 2.70 -63.31 7.36
C GLN A 300 1.72 -62.25 6.85
N ASP A 301 0.42 -62.39 7.17
CA ASP A 301 -0.60 -61.38 6.87
C ASP A 301 -0.41 -60.09 7.66
N SER A 302 0.13 -60.16 8.88
CA SER A 302 0.45 -59.00 9.70
C SER A 302 1.60 -58.17 9.11
N VAL A 303 2.55 -58.80 8.42
CA VAL A 303 3.60 -58.09 7.67
C VAL A 303 3.00 -57.25 6.55
N MET A 304 1.98 -57.78 5.85
CA MET A 304 1.27 -57.03 4.81
C MET A 304 0.45 -55.88 5.41
N ASN A 305 -0.20 -56.08 6.56
CA ASN A 305 -0.93 -55.04 7.28
C ASN A 305 0.00 -53.90 7.74
N ILE A 306 1.18 -54.22 8.29
CA ILE A 306 2.17 -53.22 8.73
C ILE A 306 2.69 -52.39 7.54
N ASN A 307 2.96 -53.02 6.40
CA ASN A 307 3.35 -52.29 5.18
C ASN A 307 2.25 -51.32 4.72
N GLY A 308 0.99 -51.74 4.79
CA GLY A 308 -0.16 -50.86 4.56
C GLY A 308 -0.20 -49.68 5.54
N ALA A 309 0.03 -49.93 6.84
CA ALA A 309 0.05 -48.89 7.87
C ALA A 309 1.14 -47.84 7.62
N ILE A 310 2.35 -48.28 7.26
CA ILE A 310 3.48 -47.41 6.93
C ILE A 310 3.15 -46.58 5.68
N PHE A 311 2.59 -47.21 4.64
CA PHE A 311 2.20 -46.51 3.41
C PHE A 311 1.18 -45.40 3.69
N ILE A 312 0.09 -45.70 4.41
CA ILE A 312 -0.96 -44.70 4.71
C ILE A 312 -0.39 -43.60 5.64
N SER A 313 0.51 -43.93 6.56
CA SER A 313 1.16 -42.94 7.44
C SER A 313 2.02 -41.95 6.64
N VAL A 314 2.79 -42.44 5.66
CA VAL A 314 3.59 -41.58 4.77
C VAL A 314 2.69 -40.70 3.90
N VAL A 315 1.60 -41.27 3.36
CA VAL A 315 0.62 -40.51 2.57
C VAL A 315 -0.02 -39.39 3.41
N ASN A 316 -0.41 -39.67 4.66
CA ASN A 316 -1.00 -38.69 5.57
C ASN A 316 -0.02 -37.59 6.03
N LEU A 317 1.30 -37.84 5.99
CA LEU A 317 2.31 -36.81 6.27
C LEU A 317 2.56 -35.88 5.06
N CYS A 318 2.29 -36.37 3.85
CA CYS A 318 2.47 -35.62 2.60
C CYS A 318 1.25 -34.76 2.22
N LEU A 319 0.06 -35.08 2.74
CA LEU A 319 -1.19 -34.35 2.53
C LEU A 319 -1.41 -33.28 3.61
#